data_AF-E1BXT9-F1
#
_entry.id   AF-E1BXT9-F1
#
_cell.length_a   1.000
_cell.length_b   1.000
_cell.length_c   1.000
_cell.angle_alpha   90.00
_cell.angle_beta   90.00
_cell.angle_gamma   90.00
#
_symmetry.space_group_name_H-M   'P 1'
#
loop_
_entity.id
_entity.type
_entity.pdbx_description
1 polymer ?
#
loop_
_entity_poly.entity_id
_entity_poly.type
_entity_poly.pdbx_seq_one_letter_code
_entity_poly.pdbx_strand_id
1 'polypeptide(L)' 'MLSKLVGPRYVQLLQNWTPTLVTWGAVGGTGLVWITDWKLVLQYVPYIGGKYKAED' A
#
# COMPACT_ATOMS: atom_id res chain seq x y z
N MET A 1 -26.92 5.77 -13.00
CA MET A 1 -25.62 5.96 -13.70
C MET A 1 -24.60 4.90 -13.31
N LEU A 2 -24.38 4.65 -12.00
CA LEU A 2 -23.48 3.60 -11.49
C LEU A 2 -23.82 2.16 -11.95
N SER A 3 -25.08 1.87 -12.24
CA SER A 3 -25.53 0.57 -12.75
C SER A 3 -24.84 0.17 -14.07
N LYS A 4 -24.31 1.12 -14.85
CA LYS A 4 -23.54 0.84 -16.07
C LYS A 4 -22.17 0.22 -15.81
N LEU A 5 -21.66 0.31 -14.59
CA LEU A 5 -20.37 -0.27 -14.16
C LEU A 5 -20.53 -1.66 -13.54
N VAL A 6 -21.76 -2.16 -13.43
CA VAL A 6 -22.07 -3.45 -12.83
C VAL A 6 -22.39 -4.43 -13.96
N GLY A 7 -21.43 -5.32 -14.26
CA GLY A 7 -21.60 -6.37 -15.26
C GLY A 7 -20.39 -7.31 -15.35
N PRO A 8 -20.54 -8.53 -15.93
CA PRO A 8 -19.49 -9.55 -15.94
C PRO A 8 -18.17 -9.07 -16.55
N ARG A 9 -18.24 -8.27 -17.62
CA ARG A 9 -17.06 -7.67 -18.28
C ARG A 9 -16.27 -6.72 -17.35
N TYR A 10 -16.97 -5.92 -16.55
CA TYR A 10 -16.31 -4.97 -15.64
C TYR A 10 -15.68 -5.68 -14.45
N VAL A 11 -16.27 -6.80 -14.01
CA VAL A 11 -15.66 -7.67 -12.99
C VAL A 11 -14.36 -8.29 -13.53
N GLN A 12 -14.37 -8.83 -14.74
CA GLN A 12 -13.16 -9.36 -15.39
C GLN A 12 -12.09 -8.28 -15.59
N LEU A 13 -12.49 -7.07 -15.98
CA LEU A 13 -11.56 -5.95 -16.10
C LEU A 13 -10.91 -5.63 -14.75
N LEU A 14 -11.71 -5.52 -13.68
CA LEU A 14 -11.18 -5.28 -12.34
C LEU A 14 -10.22 -6.39 -11.90
N GLN A 15 -10.55 -7.67 -12.13
CA GLN A 15 -9.66 -8.79 -11.82
C GLN A 15 -8.31 -8.65 -12.54
N ASN A 16 -8.33 -8.32 -13.83
CA ASN A 16 -7.10 -8.14 -14.62
C ASN A 16 -6.25 -6.96 -14.14
N TRP A 17 -6.88 -5.87 -13.69
CA TRP A 17 -6.17 -4.68 -13.19
C TRP A 17 -5.80 -4.75 -11.70
N THR A 18 -6.37 -5.70 -10.96
CA THR A 18 -6.15 -5.84 -9.51
C THR A 18 -4.66 -5.94 -9.16
N PRO A 19 -3.85 -6.80 -9.82
CA PRO A 19 -2.42 -6.88 -9.51
C PRO A 19 -1.69 -5.55 -9.69
N THR A 20 -2.01 -4.81 -10.77
CA THR A 20 -1.42 -3.50 -11.05
C THR A 20 -1.80 -2.47 -9.99
N LEU A 21 -3.07 -2.40 -9.60
CA LEU A 21 -3.55 -1.48 -8.56
C LEU A 21 -2.92 -1.78 -7.20
N VAL A 22 -2.83 -3.06 -6.83
CA VAL A 22 -2.17 -3.50 -5.59
C VAL A 22 -0.69 -3.13 -5.61
N THR A 23 -0.01 -3.33 -6.74
CA THR A 23 1.41 -3.01 -6.89
C THR A 23 1.66 -1.51 -6.72
N TRP A 24 0.91 -0.66 -7.43
CA TRP A 24 1.07 0.79 -7.31
C TRP A 24 0.62 1.32 -5.94
N GLY A 25 -0.40 0.70 -5.33
CA GLY A 25 -0.78 0.97 -3.95
C GLY A 25 0.35 0.66 -2.97
N ALA A 26 1.03 -0.48 -3.14
CA ALA A 26 2.19 -0.83 -2.32
C ALA A 26 3.37 0.13 -2.53
N VAL A 27 3.65 0.55 -3.77
CA VAL A 27 4.69 1.55 -4.08
C VAL A 27 4.36 2.88 -3.42
N GLY A 28 3.15 3.40 -3.62
CA GLY A 28 2.72 4.67 -3.02
C GLY A 28 2.70 4.61 -1.49
N GLY A 29 2.19 3.52 -0.92
CA GLY A 29 2.17 3.31 0.53
C GLY A 29 3.57 3.24 1.13
N THR A 30 4.48 2.50 0.51
CA THR A 30 5.89 2.42 0.95
C THR A 30 6.58 3.77 0.81
N GLY A 31 6.34 4.49 -0.29
CA GLY A 31 6.87 5.84 -0.51
C GLY A 31 6.39 6.83 0.55
N LEU A 32 5.11 6.80 0.91
CA LEU A 32 4.56 7.62 1.99
C LEU A 32 5.23 7.30 3.32
N VAL A 33 5.30 6.02 3.70
CA VAL A 33 5.96 5.55 4.93
C VAL A 33 7.41 6.04 5.01
N TRP A 34 8.13 6.02 3.87
CA TRP A 34 9.50 6.50 3.79
C TRP A 34 9.60 8.03 3.91
N ILE A 35 8.80 8.80 3.16
CA ILE A 35 8.88 10.27 3.17
C ILE A 35 8.53 10.87 4.52
N THR A 36 7.56 10.28 5.23
CA THR A 36 7.12 10.78 6.54
C THR A 36 7.91 10.21 7.71
N ASP A 37 8.89 9.34 7.44
CA ASP A 37 9.62 8.58 8.46
C ASP A 37 8.67 7.92 9.47
N TRP A 38 7.63 7.24 8.94
CA TRP A 38 6.49 6.81 9.74
C TRP A 38 6.87 5.75 10.78
N LYS A 39 7.13 6.21 12.01
CA LYS A 39 7.57 5.37 13.14
C LYS A 39 6.69 4.14 13.36
N LEU A 40 5.36 4.27 13.29
CA LEU A 40 4.42 3.19 13.58
C LEU A 40 4.71 1.94 12.73
N VAL A 41 5.11 2.14 11.47
CA VAL A 41 5.46 1.05 10.54
C VAL A 41 6.95 0.75 10.63
N LEU A 42 7.81 1.77 10.52
CA LEU A 42 9.26 1.60 10.38
C LEU A 42 9.94 1.01 11.62
N GLN A 43 9.37 1.14 12.82
CA GLN A 43 9.93 0.52 14.03
C GLN A 43 9.98 -1.01 13.97
N TYR A 44 9.10 -1.64 13.18
CA TYR A 44 9.04 -3.09 13.01
C TYR A 44 9.91 -3.60 11.86
N VAL A 45 10.46 -2.70 11.03
CA VAL A 45 11.30 -3.09 9.89
C VAL A 45 12.70 -3.45 10.39
N PRO A 46 13.20 -4.68 10.14
CA PRO A 46 14.57 -5.04 10.47
C PRO A 46 15.57 -4.05 9.86
N TYR A 47 16.70 -3.82 10.53
CA TYR A 47 17.74 -2.83 10.17
C TYR A 47 17.34 -1.35 10.35
N ILE A 48 16.14 -0.92 9.95
CA ILE A 48 15.70 0.49 10.07
C ILE A 48 15.15 0.81 11.47
N GLY A 49 14.42 -0.12 12.08
CA GLY A 49 13.68 0.11 13.33
C GLY A 49 14.54 0.48 14.55
N GLY A 50 15.85 0.22 14.49
CA GLY A 50 16.80 0.54 15.56
C GLY A 50 16.80 2.02 15.95
N LYS A 51 16.56 2.93 15.00
CA LYS A 51 16.53 4.39 15.26
C LYS A 51 15.36 4.87 16.12
N TYR A 52 14.38 4.00 16.39
CA TYR A 52 13.17 4.33 17.14
C TYR A 52 13.10 3.69 18.53
N LYS A 53 14.09 2.88 18.90
CA LYS A 53 14.19 2.29 20.24
C LYS A 53 14.39 3.40 21.27
N ALA A 54 13.65 3.32 22.38
CA ALA A 54 13.97 4.14 23.54
C ALA A 54 15.28 3.62 24.15
N GLU A 55 16.12 4.51 24.63
CA GLU A 55 17.20 4.15 25.55
C GLU A 55 16.55 3.90 26.92
N ASP A 56 16.88 2.77 27.54
CA ASP A 56 16.42 2.43 28.91
C ASP A 56 17.03 3.38 29.95
#